data_AF-A0A6P0YL13-F1
#
_entry.id   AF-A0A6P0YL13-F1
#
_cell.length_a   1.000
_cell.length_b   1.000
_cell.length_c   1.000
_cell.angle_alpha   90.00
_cell.angle_beta   90.00
_cell.angle_gamma   90.00
#
_symmetry.space_group_name_H-M   'P 1'
#
loop_
_entity.id
_entity.type
_entity.pdbx_description
1 polymer ?
#
loop_
_entity_poly.entity_id
_entity_poly.type
_entity_poly.pdbx_seq_one_letter_code
_entity_poly.pdbx_strand_id
1 'polypeptide(L)'
;MIKQSFQLVRNFSIVSFSSFVLAIILLAILYRQQVVYNLLTLTEKNNVILTQFLANTIWQEYETFLSSTQTFSDEALAAHSKTRQINEIVTQKVESSSVLKVKIYDLQGRTVFSTNFSEIGQDKSKSSGFLLAKSGEVISQLWQYYVRWYRLCKSWGNIYHI
;
A
#
# COMPACT_ATOMS: atom_id res chain seq x y z
N MET A 1 22.98 55.52 41.32
CA MET A 1 22.01 55.24 40.23
C MET A 1 22.51 54.01 39.46
N ILE A 2 22.13 52.81 39.88
CA ILE A 2 22.62 51.56 39.28
C ILE A 2 21.67 51.18 38.14
N LYS A 3 22.14 51.31 36.90
CA LYS A 3 21.37 50.99 35.70
C LYS A 3 21.41 49.47 35.50
N GLN A 4 20.53 48.71 36.16
CA GLN A 4 20.35 47.30 35.84
C GLN A 4 19.71 47.19 34.45
N SER A 5 20.55 47.01 33.44
CA SER A 5 20.13 46.89 32.04
C SER A 5 19.39 45.57 31.83
N PHE A 6 18.05 45.63 31.70
CA PHE A 6 17.18 44.87 30.79
C PHE A 6 17.56 43.42 30.37
N GLN A 7 18.22 42.62 31.21
CA GLN A 7 18.49 41.21 30.89
C GLN A 7 17.25 40.32 31.05
N LEU A 8 16.27 40.73 31.85
CA LEU A 8 15.01 40.00 32.01
C LEU A 8 14.25 39.85 30.69
N VAL A 9 14.13 40.94 29.93
CA VAL A 9 13.42 40.92 28.64
C VAL A 9 14.15 40.04 27.63
N ARG A 10 15.50 40.13 27.56
CA ARG A 10 16.30 39.31 26.65
C ARG A 10 16.23 37.81 26.99
N ASN A 11 16.36 37.45 28.26
CA ASN A 11 16.30 36.04 28.69
C ASN A 11 14.89 35.48 28.52
N PHE A 12 13.86 36.26 28.85
CA PHE A 12 12.47 35.90 28.63
C PHE A 12 12.20 35.63 27.14
N SER A 13 12.65 36.51 26.24
CA SER A 13 12.48 36.33 24.80
C SER A 13 13.14 35.05 24.27
N ILE A 14 14.35 34.71 24.74
CA ILE A 14 15.06 33.49 24.30
C ILE A 14 14.33 32.23 24.76
N VAL A 15 13.88 32.20 26.02
CA VAL A 15 13.14 31.05 26.56
C VAL A 15 11.80 30.89 25.84
N SER A 16 11.04 31.98 25.67
CA SER A 16 9.77 31.95 24.94
C SER A 16 9.95 31.50 23.50
N PHE A 17 10.95 32.03 22.79
CA PHE A 17 11.26 31.61 21.42
C PHE A 17 11.59 30.12 21.35
N SER A 18 12.43 29.63 22.27
CA SER A 18 12.82 28.22 22.33
C SER A 18 11.60 27.33 22.61
N SER A 19 10.71 27.74 23.52
CA SER A 19 9.45 27.04 23.79
C SER A 19 8.54 26.98 22.56
N PHE A 20 8.43 28.08 21.79
CA PHE A 20 7.66 28.07 20.54
C PHE A 20 8.27 27.14 19.50
N VAL A 21 9.59 27.18 19.30
CA VAL A 21 10.29 26.29 18.36
C VAL A 21 10.08 24.82 18.76
N LEU A 22 10.21 24.49 20.05
CA LEU A 22 9.94 23.15 20.55
C LEU A 22 8.49 22.72 20.32
N ALA A 23 7.53 23.60 20.60
CA ALA A 23 6.11 23.32 20.35
C ALA A 23 5.81 23.10 18.87
N ILE A 24 6.39 23.91 17.97
CA ILE A 24 6.23 23.77 16.52
C ILE A 24 6.82 22.44 16.04
N ILE A 25 8.03 22.08 16.49
CA ILE A 25 8.67 20.81 16.14
C ILE A 25 7.82 19.64 16.61
N LEU A 26 7.34 19.67 17.86
CA LEU A 26 6.50 18.62 18.41
C LEU A 26 5.19 18.48 17.61
N LEU A 27 4.52 19.60 17.32
CA LEU A 27 3.30 19.60 16.52
C LEU A 27 3.54 19.09 15.10
N ALA A 28 4.64 19.49 14.46
CA ALA A 28 5.00 19.04 13.12
C ALA A 28 5.24 17.52 13.07
N ILE A 29 5.90 16.95 14.08
CA ILE A 29 6.12 15.50 14.17
C ILE A 29 4.78 14.77 14.33
N LEU A 30 3.92 15.20 15.25
CA LEU A 30 2.62 14.58 15.50
C LEU A 30 1.71 14.68 14.28
N TYR A 31 1.66 15.85 13.63
CA TYR A 31 0.88 16.07 12.42
C TYR A 31 1.37 15.18 11.27
N ARG A 32 2.69 15.09 11.06
CA ARG A 32 3.27 14.23 10.03
C ARG A 32 2.90 12.76 10.25
N GLN A 33 2.91 12.28 11.50
CA GLN A 33 2.52 10.91 11.81
C GLN A 33 1.07 10.62 11.43
N GLN A 34 0.15 11.53 11.76
CA GLN A 34 -1.28 11.37 11.45
C GLN A 34 -1.55 11.42 9.94
N VAL A 35 -0.93 12.37 9.24
CA VAL A 35 -1.10 12.50 7.78
C VAL A 35 -0.59 11.25 7.05
N VAL A 36 0.60 10.77 7.40
CA VAL A 36 1.17 9.56 6.76
C VAL A 36 0.31 8.34 7.05
N TYR A 37 -0.13 8.16 8.30
CA TYR A 37 -0.99 7.05 8.66
C TYR A 37 -2.31 7.06 7.89
N ASN A 38 -2.99 8.20 7.86
CA ASN A 38 -4.26 8.35 7.17
C ASN A 38 -4.12 8.09 5.66
N LEU A 39 -3.08 8.64 5.02
CA LEU A 39 -2.84 8.44 3.59
C LEU A 39 -2.61 6.96 3.26
N LEU A 40 -1.84 6.25 4.07
CA LEU A 40 -1.56 4.84 3.83
C LEU A 40 -2.80 3.98 4.06
N THR A 41 -3.53 4.20 5.16
CA THR A 41 -4.80 3.49 5.41
C THR A 41 -5.84 3.75 4.32
N LEU A 42 -5.95 4.99 3.82
CA LEU A 42 -6.85 5.32 2.72
C LEU A 42 -6.45 4.61 1.43
N THR A 43 -5.16 4.64 1.10
CA THR A 43 -4.67 4.00 -0.13
C THR A 43 -4.83 2.48 -0.06
N GLU A 44 -4.59 1.87 1.10
CA GLU A 44 -4.81 0.43 1.32
C GLU A 44 -6.27 0.04 1.16
N LYS A 45 -7.18 0.81 1.77
CA LYS A 45 -8.64 0.61 1.60
C LYS A 45 -9.05 0.74 0.14
N ASN A 46 -8.56 1.75 -0.57
CA ASN A 46 -8.85 1.93 -1.98
C ASN A 46 -8.34 0.77 -2.83
N ASN A 47 -7.12 0.27 -2.56
CA ASN A 47 -6.57 -0.89 -3.25
C ASN A 47 -7.40 -2.16 -3.02
N VAL A 48 -7.91 -2.37 -1.80
CA VAL A 48 -8.81 -3.50 -1.51
C VAL A 48 -10.10 -3.37 -2.32
N ILE A 49 -10.76 -2.21 -2.29
CA ILE A 49 -12.02 -1.98 -2.99
C ILE A 49 -11.84 -2.16 -4.50
N LEU A 50 -10.77 -1.59 -5.08
CA LEU A 50 -10.47 -1.73 -6.50
C LEU A 50 -10.19 -3.18 -6.88
N THR A 51 -9.42 -3.91 -6.07
CA THR A 51 -9.12 -5.33 -6.32
C THR A 51 -10.38 -6.17 -6.28
N GLN A 52 -11.25 -5.97 -5.28
CA GLN A 52 -12.53 -6.67 -5.18
C GLN A 52 -13.44 -6.35 -6.36
N PHE A 53 -13.53 -5.07 -6.75
CA PHE A 53 -14.32 -4.66 -7.90
C PHE A 53 -13.82 -5.28 -9.21
N LEU A 54 -12.50 -5.25 -9.45
CA LEU A 54 -11.89 -5.86 -10.63
C LEU A 54 -12.08 -7.38 -10.61
N ALA A 55 -11.85 -8.04 -9.48
CA ALA A 55 -12.05 -9.48 -9.34
C ALA A 55 -13.49 -9.87 -9.65
N ASN A 56 -14.48 -9.19 -9.08
CA ASN A 56 -15.89 -9.45 -9.33
C ASN A 56 -16.28 -9.20 -10.81
N THR A 57 -15.79 -8.11 -11.39
CA THR A 57 -16.06 -7.77 -12.79
C THR A 57 -15.47 -8.81 -13.74
N ILE A 58 -14.19 -9.17 -13.55
CA ILE A 58 -13.49 -10.12 -14.42
C ILE A 58 -14.06 -11.52 -14.24
N TRP A 59 -14.37 -11.93 -13.01
CA TRP A 59 -14.93 -13.26 -12.75
C TRP A 59 -16.28 -13.44 -13.48
N GLN A 60 -17.18 -12.46 -13.38
CA GLN A 60 -18.50 -12.56 -14.04
C GLN A 60 -18.43 -12.82 -15.55
N GLU A 61 -17.44 -12.27 -16.25
CA GLU A 61 -17.37 -12.37 -17.71
C GLU A 61 -16.36 -13.44 -18.21
N TYR A 62 -15.35 -13.77 -17.40
CA TYR A 62 -14.22 -14.61 -17.81
C TYR A 62 -14.02 -15.87 -16.96
N GLU A 63 -14.93 -16.22 -16.05
CA GLU A 63 -14.84 -17.42 -15.19
C GLU A 63 -14.49 -18.69 -15.98
N THR A 64 -15.19 -18.98 -17.08
CA THR A 64 -14.95 -20.19 -17.88
C THR A 64 -13.54 -20.22 -18.47
N PHE A 65 -13.03 -19.07 -18.91
CA PHE A 65 -11.67 -18.95 -19.43
C PHE A 65 -10.64 -19.10 -18.31
N LEU A 66 -10.81 -18.39 -17.19
CA LEU A 66 -9.89 -18.43 -16.06
C LEU A 66 -9.83 -19.81 -15.39
N SER A 67 -10.94 -20.53 -15.37
CA SER A 67 -11.04 -21.89 -14.83
C SER A 67 -10.40 -22.96 -15.74
N SER A 68 -10.18 -22.65 -17.02
CA SER A 68 -9.57 -23.57 -17.99
C SER A 68 -8.10 -23.25 -18.28
N THR A 69 -7.49 -22.30 -17.57
CA THR A 69 -6.10 -21.85 -17.78
C THR A 69 -5.05 -22.97 -17.70
N GLN A 70 -5.31 -24.02 -16.92
CA GLN A 70 -4.41 -25.18 -16.80
C GLN A 70 -4.27 -26.00 -18.09
N THR A 71 -5.20 -25.90 -19.03
CA THR A 71 -5.13 -26.62 -20.31
C THR A 71 -4.24 -25.91 -21.34
N PHE A 72 -3.83 -24.66 -21.06
CA PHE A 72 -3.01 -23.84 -21.94
C PHE A 72 -1.55 -23.80 -21.48
N SER A 73 -0.61 -23.86 -22.44
CA SER A 73 0.79 -23.48 -22.18
C SER A 73 0.92 -21.99 -21.86
N ASP A 74 2.05 -21.57 -21.31
CA ASP A 74 2.29 -20.16 -20.96
C ASP A 74 2.19 -19.25 -22.19
N GLU A 75 2.73 -19.70 -23.32
CA GLU A 75 2.72 -18.98 -24.59
C GLU A 75 1.30 -18.90 -25.17
N ALA A 76 0.57 -20.02 -25.13
CA ALA A 76 -0.80 -20.07 -25.60
C ALA A 76 -1.71 -19.16 -24.78
N LEU A 77 -1.50 -19.11 -23.45
CA LEU A 77 -2.23 -18.25 -22.54
C LEU A 77 -1.94 -16.76 -22.79
N ALA A 78 -0.68 -16.40 -22.99
CA ALA A 78 -0.28 -15.03 -23.30
C ALA A 78 -0.81 -14.55 -24.67
N ALA A 79 -0.86 -15.44 -25.67
CA ALA A 79 -1.37 -15.13 -27.00
C ALA A 79 -2.91 -15.13 -27.11
N HIS A 80 -3.59 -15.71 -26.12
CA HIS A 80 -5.03 -15.94 -26.16
C HIS A 80 -5.84 -14.65 -26.32
N SER A 81 -6.92 -14.69 -27.10
CA SER A 81 -7.78 -13.52 -27.35
C SER A 81 -8.43 -12.99 -26.06
N LYS A 82 -8.89 -13.90 -25.19
CA LYS A 82 -9.45 -13.55 -23.87
C LYS A 82 -8.45 -12.84 -22.96
N THR A 83 -7.17 -13.23 -22.98
CA THR A 83 -6.10 -12.54 -22.23
C THR A 83 -5.95 -11.09 -22.69
N ARG A 84 -6.05 -10.83 -24.00
CA ARG A 84 -6.04 -9.47 -24.56
C ARG A 84 -7.29 -8.66 -24.17
N GLN A 85 -8.48 -9.26 -24.23
CA GLN A 85 -9.72 -8.60 -23.80
C GLN A 85 -9.67 -8.19 -22.32
N ILE A 86 -9.20 -9.08 -21.44
CA ILE A 86 -9.00 -8.74 -20.02
C ILE A 86 -7.99 -7.59 -19.89
N ASN A 87 -6.90 -7.60 -20.66
CA ASN A 87 -5.90 -6.53 -20.60
C ASN A 87 -6.46 -5.17 -21.01
N GLU A 88 -7.28 -5.10 -22.06
CA GLU A 88 -7.93 -3.86 -22.50
C GLU A 88 -8.86 -3.33 -21.41
N ILE A 89 -9.72 -4.17 -20.85
CA ILE A 89 -10.66 -3.79 -19.77
C ILE A 89 -9.90 -3.32 -18.53
N VAL A 90 -8.89 -4.09 -18.10
CA VAL A 90 -8.09 -3.76 -16.92
C VAL A 90 -7.34 -2.46 -17.14
N THR A 91 -6.66 -2.29 -18.28
CA THR A 91 -5.87 -1.09 -18.58
C THR A 91 -6.78 0.14 -18.58
N GLN A 92 -7.94 0.09 -19.25
CA GLN A 92 -8.91 1.20 -19.24
C GLN A 92 -9.43 1.53 -17.83
N LYS A 93 -9.71 0.51 -17.01
CA LYS A 93 -10.23 0.72 -15.64
C LYS A 93 -9.17 1.24 -14.67
N VAL A 94 -7.89 0.91 -14.87
CA VAL A 94 -6.80 1.32 -13.97
C VAL A 94 -6.05 2.56 -14.43
N GLU A 95 -6.21 3.01 -15.68
CA GLU A 95 -5.53 4.19 -16.24
C GLU A 95 -5.77 5.47 -15.42
N SER A 96 -6.98 5.65 -14.88
CA SER A 96 -7.33 6.78 -14.01
C SER A 96 -7.02 6.54 -12.52
N SER A 97 -6.33 5.46 -12.18
CA SER A 97 -6.04 5.04 -10.80
C SER A 97 -4.53 5.06 -10.50
N SER A 98 -4.16 4.96 -9.22
CA SER A 98 -2.77 4.81 -8.78
C SER A 98 -2.23 3.37 -8.85
N VAL A 99 -2.94 2.46 -9.53
CA VAL A 99 -2.58 1.05 -9.63
C VAL A 99 -1.50 0.85 -10.69
N LEU A 100 -0.31 0.43 -10.26
CA LEU A 100 0.84 0.18 -11.15
C LEU A 100 0.72 -1.09 -11.99
N LYS A 101 0.08 -2.14 -11.45
CA LYS A 101 0.06 -3.46 -12.06
C LYS A 101 -1.08 -4.30 -11.50
N VAL A 102 -1.69 -5.11 -12.35
CA VAL A 102 -2.69 -6.12 -11.95
C VAL A 102 -2.22 -7.49 -12.40
N LYS A 103 -2.38 -8.49 -11.54
CA LYS A 103 -2.08 -9.90 -11.82
C LYS A 103 -3.20 -10.80 -11.29
N ILE A 104 -3.48 -11.88 -12.01
CA ILE A 104 -4.39 -12.95 -11.57
C ILE A 104 -3.57 -14.24 -11.51
N TYR A 105 -3.77 -15.00 -10.43
CA TYR A 105 -3.13 -16.28 -10.22
C TYR A 105 -4.17 -17.41 -10.24
N ASP A 106 -3.79 -18.58 -10.74
CA ASP A 106 -4.57 -19.80 -10.50
C ASP A 106 -4.34 -20.34 -9.06
N LEU A 107 -5.09 -21.38 -8.69
CA LEU A 107 -4.99 -22.00 -7.35
C LEU A 107 -3.65 -22.73 -7.10
N GLN A 108 -2.86 -22.94 -8.15
CA GLN A 108 -1.51 -23.52 -8.09
C GLN A 108 -0.45 -22.43 -7.91
N GLY A 109 -0.79 -21.16 -8.12
CA GLY A 109 0.11 -20.01 -7.97
C GLY A 109 0.77 -19.57 -9.27
N ARG A 110 0.35 -20.11 -10.42
CA ARG A 110 0.81 -19.65 -11.74
C ARG A 110 0.12 -18.34 -12.09
N THR A 111 0.88 -17.42 -12.68
CA THR A 111 0.34 -16.15 -13.16
C THR A 111 -0.44 -16.37 -14.44
N VAL A 112 -1.77 -16.35 -14.38
CA VAL A 112 -2.64 -16.59 -15.54
C VAL A 112 -2.98 -15.33 -16.32
N PHE A 113 -2.82 -14.17 -15.69
CA PHE A 113 -2.93 -12.86 -16.32
C PHE A 113 -2.01 -11.86 -15.63
N SER A 114 -1.45 -10.94 -16.41
CA SER A 114 -0.70 -9.78 -15.92
C SER A 114 -0.79 -8.65 -16.93
N THR A 115 -0.90 -7.41 -16.46
CA THR A 115 -0.78 -6.23 -17.35
C THR A 115 0.61 -6.10 -17.98
N ASN A 116 1.61 -6.78 -17.42
CA ASN A 116 2.86 -7.07 -18.12
C ASN A 116 2.87 -8.53 -18.58
N PHE A 117 2.67 -8.76 -19.88
CA PHE A 117 2.58 -10.10 -20.48
C PHE A 117 3.83 -10.97 -20.27
N SER A 118 5.02 -10.38 -20.06
CA SER A 118 6.23 -11.17 -19.78
C SER A 118 6.20 -11.90 -18.43
N GLU A 119 5.20 -11.61 -17.60
CA GLU A 119 5.01 -12.23 -16.29
C GLU A 119 3.96 -13.35 -16.29
N ILE A 120 3.23 -13.55 -17.39
CA ILE A 120 2.32 -14.68 -17.54
C ILE A 120 3.14 -15.98 -17.50
N GLY A 121 2.62 -17.00 -16.82
CA GLY A 121 3.26 -18.30 -16.64
C GLY A 121 4.20 -18.40 -15.44
N GLN A 122 4.60 -17.28 -14.83
CA GLN A 122 5.48 -17.32 -13.66
C GLN A 122 4.81 -17.99 -12.46
N ASP A 123 5.56 -18.86 -11.77
CA ASP A 123 5.17 -19.47 -10.51
C ASP A 123 5.39 -18.51 -9.33
N LYS A 124 4.32 -18.27 -8.57
CA LYS A 124 4.28 -17.49 -7.32
C LYS A 124 3.67 -18.28 -6.15
N SER A 125 3.60 -19.61 -6.26
CA SER A 125 3.07 -20.54 -5.25
C SER A 125 3.69 -20.37 -3.87
N LYS A 126 4.96 -19.95 -3.81
CA LYS A 126 5.71 -19.72 -2.56
C LYS A 126 5.70 -18.27 -2.08
N SER A 127 5.06 -17.35 -2.83
CA SER A 127 4.99 -15.95 -2.41
C SER A 127 4.02 -15.79 -1.24
N SER A 128 4.41 -14.99 -0.25
CA SER A 128 3.57 -14.73 0.94
C SER A 128 2.20 -14.18 0.56
N GLY A 129 2.16 -13.24 -0.40
CA GLY A 129 0.91 -12.67 -0.89
C GLY A 129 -0.03 -13.69 -1.51
N PHE A 130 0.49 -14.65 -2.29
CA PHE A 130 -0.32 -15.73 -2.86
C PHE A 130 -0.85 -16.67 -1.77
N LEU A 131 0.02 -17.11 -0.85
CA LEU A 131 -0.35 -18.05 0.21
C LEU A 131 -1.48 -17.50 1.09
N LEU A 132 -1.42 -16.20 1.41
CA LEU A 132 -2.42 -15.52 2.23
C LEU A 132 -3.72 -15.27 1.44
N ALA A 133 -3.63 -14.86 0.17
CA ALA A 133 -4.81 -14.75 -0.68
C ALA A 133 -5.53 -16.10 -0.85
N LYS A 134 -4.77 -17.20 -0.96
CA LYS A 134 -5.30 -18.57 -1.06
C LYS A 134 -6.02 -19.03 0.21
N SER A 135 -5.64 -18.54 1.39
CA SER A 135 -6.37 -18.77 2.64
C SER A 135 -7.59 -17.86 2.81
N GLY A 136 -7.91 -17.02 1.83
CA GLY A 136 -9.03 -16.08 1.87
C GLY A 136 -8.69 -14.75 2.55
N GLU A 137 -7.43 -14.50 2.88
CA GLU A 137 -7.01 -13.25 3.50
C GLU A 137 -6.75 -12.17 2.45
N VAL A 138 -7.40 -11.02 2.60
CA VAL A 138 -7.13 -9.84 1.78
C VAL A 138 -5.98 -9.05 2.38
N ILE A 139 -4.94 -8.81 1.59
CA ILE A 139 -3.77 -8.03 2.03
C ILE A 139 -3.60 -6.83 1.13
N SER A 140 -3.50 -5.66 1.77
CA SER A 140 -2.98 -4.45 1.16
C SER A 140 -1.88 -3.93 2.08
N GLN A 141 -0.67 -3.85 1.57
CA GLN A 141 0.50 -3.39 2.33
C GLN A 141 1.30 -2.40 1.49
N LEU A 142 1.30 -1.14 1.90
CA LEU A 142 2.13 -0.09 1.28
C LEU A 142 3.41 0.22 2.09
N TRP A 143 3.62 -0.45 3.23
CA TRP A 143 4.50 0.01 4.31
C TRP A 143 5.95 -0.48 4.30
N GLN A 144 6.39 -1.26 3.30
CA GLN A 144 7.67 -1.99 3.37
C GLN A 144 8.91 -1.09 3.58
N TYR A 145 8.80 0.23 3.36
CA TYR A 145 9.90 1.20 3.54
C TYR A 145 9.86 2.04 4.84
N TYR A 146 8.76 2.09 5.62
CA TYR A 146 8.61 3.04 6.74
C TYR A 146 8.79 2.46 8.16
N VAL A 147 9.13 1.17 8.28
CA VAL A 147 8.95 0.35 9.49
C VAL A 147 9.88 0.71 10.68
N ARG A 148 10.94 1.49 10.49
CA ARG A 148 11.94 1.70 11.56
C ARG A 148 11.47 2.68 12.66
N TRP A 149 10.70 3.70 12.34
CA TRP A 149 10.27 4.72 13.33
C TRP A 149 8.95 4.37 14.04
N TYR A 150 7.99 3.74 13.35
CA TYR A 150 6.68 3.42 13.93
C TYR A 150 6.74 2.26 14.94
N ARG A 151 7.61 1.26 14.70
CA ARG A 151 7.89 0.20 15.69
C ARG A 151 8.51 0.76 16.98
N LEU A 152 9.34 1.79 16.89
CA LEU A 152 9.90 2.46 18.08
C LEU A 152 8.79 3.16 18.86
N CYS A 153 7.93 3.97 18.24
CA CYS A 153 6.80 4.59 18.98
C CYS A 153 5.83 3.56 19.60
N LYS A 154 5.49 2.48 18.89
CA LYS A 154 4.60 1.42 19.42
C LYS A 154 5.26 0.62 20.55
N SER A 155 6.58 0.43 20.50
CA SER A 155 7.37 -0.21 21.56
C SER A 155 7.45 0.65 22.83
N TRP A 156 7.41 1.99 22.71
CA TRP A 156 7.41 2.88 23.87
C TRP A 156 6.03 3.03 24.51
N GLY A 157 4.94 2.90 23.73
CA GLY A 157 3.56 2.90 24.24
C GLY A 157 3.18 1.69 25.08
N ASN A 158 3.95 0.59 25.02
CA ASN A 158 3.69 -0.64 25.77
C ASN A 158 4.46 -0.69 27.12
N ILE A 159 5.13 0.40 27.51
CA ILE A 159 5.90 0.51 28.77
C ILE A 159 5.04 1.13 29.90
N TYR A 160 3.82 1.59 29.60
CA TYR A 160 2.87 2.14 30.58
C TYR A 160 1.56 1.33 30.62
N HIS A 161 1.67 0.06 31.00
CA HIS A 161 0.57 -0.66 31.61
C HIS A 161 1.11 -1.31 32.89
N ILE A 162 0.96 -0.58 34.00
CA ILE A 162 0.84 -1.15 35.36
C ILE A 162 -0.65 -1.44 35.55
#